data_AF-A0A9P8CWM1-F1
#
_entry.id   AF-A0A9P8CWM1-F1
#
_cell.length_a   1.000
_cell.length_b   1.000
_cell.length_c   1.000
_cell.angle_alpha   90.00
_cell.angle_beta   90.00
_cell.angle_gamma   90.00
#
_symmetry.space_group_name_H-M   'P 1'
#
loop_
_entity.id
_entity.type
_entity.pdbx_description
1 polymer ?
#
loop_
_entity_poly.entity_id
_entity_poly.type
_entity_poly.pdbx_seq_one_letter_code
_entity_poly.pdbx_strand_id
1 'polypeptide(L)'
;MDNTAEGTAAAIHAQQVDNSEQELRDGLDNQQQQQVEPAAASEPPTTTPSGAPMPTTTDPTLIEAWDRCWAVVKATPTEFDAWEELMRLADRQDGGFGPDAPPANIATVRTIYDAFLSQFPLCFGYWKKYSDLENLATGVEGAIKIFERGVKSISNSVDLWVQYCTFFMENKPAERDAIEQ
;
A
#
# COMPACT_ATOMS: atom_id res chain seq x y z
N MET A 1 -76.85 -3.31 -13.28
CA MET A 1 -75.78 -2.35 -13.02
C MET A 1 -74.70 -3.11 -12.30
N ASP A 2 -73.64 -3.53 -12.98
CA ASP A 2 -72.40 -3.88 -12.27
C ASP A 2 -71.21 -3.68 -13.21
N ASN A 3 -70.58 -2.52 -13.04
CA ASN A 3 -69.44 -2.07 -13.83
C ASN A 3 -68.34 -1.74 -12.83
N THR A 4 -67.77 -2.78 -12.20
CA THR A 4 -66.89 -2.61 -11.04
C THR A 4 -65.60 -3.45 -11.09
N ALA A 5 -65.42 -4.35 -12.07
CA ALA A 5 -64.27 -5.26 -12.08
C ALA A 5 -63.07 -4.78 -12.94
N GLU A 6 -63.26 -3.83 -13.86
CA GLU A 6 -62.18 -3.39 -14.77
C GLU A 6 -61.35 -2.22 -14.22
N GLY A 7 -61.82 -1.56 -13.15
CA GLY A 7 -61.14 -0.40 -12.55
C GLY A 7 -59.98 -0.76 -11.61
N THR A 8 -59.98 -1.96 -11.02
CA THR A 8 -59.00 -2.35 -10.00
C THR A 8 -57.68 -2.84 -10.59
N ALA A 9 -57.70 -3.55 -11.72
CA ALA A 9 -56.47 -4.03 -12.37
C ALA A 9 -55.63 -2.89 -12.96
N ALA A 10 -56.28 -1.89 -13.56
CA ALA A 10 -55.62 -0.70 -14.08
C ALA A 10 -54.99 0.16 -12.96
N ALA A 11 -55.67 0.27 -11.81
CA ALA A 11 -55.15 1.01 -10.65
C ALA A 11 -53.92 0.34 -10.01
N ILE A 12 -53.90 -1.00 -9.93
CA ILE A 12 -52.76 -1.74 -9.37
C ILE A 12 -51.53 -1.60 -10.28
N HIS A 13 -51.72 -1.68 -11.61
CA HIS A 13 -50.61 -1.55 -12.56
C HIS A 13 -50.00 -0.13 -12.55
N ALA A 14 -50.84 0.91 -12.51
CA ALA A 14 -50.37 2.30 -12.42
C ALA A 14 -49.59 2.57 -11.13
N GLN A 15 -50.07 2.05 -9.99
CA GLN A 15 -49.39 2.21 -8.69
C GLN A 15 -48.02 1.54 -8.65
N GLN A 16 -47.85 0.43 -9.38
CA GLN A 16 -46.62 -0.36 -9.39
C GLN A 16 -45.54 0.23 -10.31
N VAL A 17 -45.96 0.91 -11.40
CA VAL A 17 -45.06 1.68 -12.27
C VAL A 17 -44.58 2.95 -11.55
N ASP A 18 -45.47 3.68 -10.88
CA ASP A 18 -45.10 4.89 -10.12
C ASP A 18 -44.09 4.59 -8.99
N ASN A 19 -44.26 3.46 -8.28
CA ASN A 19 -43.32 3.06 -7.23
C ASN A 19 -41.93 2.73 -7.80
N SER A 20 -41.89 2.11 -8.98
CA SER A 20 -40.63 1.75 -9.66
C SER A 20 -39.89 3.00 -10.18
N GLU A 21 -40.62 4.01 -10.65
CA GLU A 21 -40.04 5.28 -11.12
C GLU A 21 -39.55 6.17 -9.97
N GLN A 22 -40.21 6.12 -8.79
CA GLN A 22 -39.72 6.77 -7.57
C GLN A 22 -38.43 6.13 -7.05
N GLU A 23 -38.36 4.79 -6.96
CA GLU A 23 -37.15 4.10 -6.49
C GLU A 23 -35.93 4.33 -7.42
N LEU A 24 -36.15 4.46 -8.73
CA LEU A 24 -35.10 4.80 -9.70
C LEU A 24 -34.63 6.25 -9.59
N ARG A 25 -35.54 7.20 -9.30
CA ARG A 25 -35.18 8.61 -9.06
C ARG A 25 -34.40 8.77 -7.76
N ASP A 26 -34.86 8.13 -6.70
CA ASP A 26 -34.19 8.15 -5.38
C ASP A 26 -32.80 7.50 -5.47
N GLY A 27 -32.64 6.47 -6.30
CA GLY A 27 -31.36 5.85 -6.60
C GLY A 27 -30.37 6.77 -7.34
N LEU A 28 -30.85 7.63 -8.26
CA LEU A 28 -30.00 8.58 -8.98
C LEU A 28 -29.60 9.78 -8.11
N ASP A 29 -30.49 10.29 -7.27
CA ASP A 29 -30.20 11.38 -6.32
C ASP A 29 -29.20 10.94 -5.25
N ASN A 30 -29.30 9.68 -4.79
CA ASN A 30 -28.33 9.11 -3.86
C ASN A 30 -26.94 8.88 -4.51
N GLN A 31 -26.88 8.68 -5.84
CA GLN A 31 -25.61 8.53 -6.56
C GLN A 31 -24.93 9.88 -6.87
N GLN A 32 -25.70 10.96 -7.09
CA GLN A 32 -25.16 12.30 -7.32
C GLN A 32 -24.68 13.02 -6.05
N GLN A 33 -25.20 12.65 -4.86
CA GLN A 33 -24.72 13.23 -3.60
C GLN A 33 -23.39 12.64 -3.10
N GLN A 34 -22.83 11.61 -3.77
CA GLN A 34 -21.64 10.91 -3.27
C GLN A 34 -20.30 11.31 -3.93
N GLN A 35 -20.29 12.23 -4.91
CA GLN A 35 -19.07 12.83 -5.49
C GLN A 35 -19.45 14.25 -5.99
N VAL A 36 -18.91 15.39 -5.54
CA VAL A 36 -17.54 15.76 -5.16
C VAL A 36 -17.64 16.94 -4.18
N GLU A 37 -17.35 16.72 -2.89
CA GLU A 37 -16.78 17.79 -2.09
C GLU A 37 -15.29 17.92 -2.45
N PRO A 38 -14.72 19.13 -2.57
CA PRO A 38 -13.28 19.26 -2.53
C PRO A 38 -12.88 18.84 -1.12
N ALA A 39 -12.32 17.64 -0.99
CA ALA A 39 -11.70 17.17 0.22
C ALA A 39 -10.52 18.09 0.55
N ALA A 40 -10.82 19.21 1.21
CA ALA A 40 -9.96 19.76 2.24
C ALA A 40 -10.00 18.73 3.38
N ALA A 41 -9.27 17.64 3.15
CA ALA A 41 -9.02 16.58 4.10
C ALA A 41 -8.50 17.23 5.37
N SER A 42 -9.38 17.33 6.36
CA SER A 42 -9.00 17.35 7.76
C SER A 42 -8.58 15.93 8.14
N GLU A 43 -7.53 15.41 7.49
CA GLU A 43 -6.81 14.27 8.00
C GLU A 43 -6.12 14.72 9.30
N PRO A 44 -6.17 13.95 10.40
CA PRO A 44 -5.16 14.15 11.45
C PRO A 44 -3.78 14.09 10.79
N PRO A 45 -2.75 14.84 11.25
CA PRO A 45 -1.46 14.89 10.55
C PRO A 45 -0.80 13.51 10.60
N THR A 46 -1.13 12.68 9.62
CA THR A 46 -0.53 11.36 9.35
C THR A 46 0.72 11.56 8.49
N THR A 47 0.89 12.77 7.97
CA THR A 47 2.05 13.23 7.23
C THR A 47 2.70 14.41 7.94
N THR A 48 4.03 14.41 7.97
CA THR A 48 4.86 15.52 8.47
C THR A 48 4.66 16.77 7.60
N PRO A 49 5.12 17.97 8.01
CA PRO A 49 5.02 19.18 7.18
C PRO A 49 5.64 19.03 5.78
N SER A 50 6.67 18.19 5.64
CA SER A 50 7.24 17.84 4.33
C SER A 50 6.41 16.81 3.55
N GLY A 51 5.26 16.36 4.04
CA GLY A 51 4.45 15.30 3.44
C GLY A 51 5.07 13.91 3.55
N ALA A 52 6.00 13.70 4.50
CA ALA A 52 6.55 12.36 4.76
C ALA A 52 5.54 11.53 5.55
N PRO A 53 5.48 10.20 5.37
CA PRO A 53 4.79 9.34 6.32
C PRO A 53 5.32 9.63 7.73
N MET A 54 4.41 9.84 8.68
CA MET A 54 4.78 10.10 10.08
C MET A 54 5.61 8.93 10.63
N PRO A 55 6.82 9.17 11.15
CA PRO A 55 7.56 8.10 11.79
C PRO A 55 6.86 7.70 13.08
N THR A 56 6.92 6.42 13.44
CA THR A 56 6.28 5.92 14.66
C THR A 56 7.06 6.25 15.93
N THR A 57 8.23 6.88 15.80
CA THR A 57 9.00 7.34 16.95
C THR A 57 8.39 8.58 17.60
N THR A 58 8.46 8.63 18.93
CA THR A 58 8.06 9.81 19.71
C THR A 58 9.21 10.80 19.97
N ASP A 59 10.44 10.45 19.59
CA ASP A 59 11.62 11.31 19.76
C ASP A 59 11.54 12.52 18.81
N PRO A 60 11.43 13.76 19.32
CA PRO A 60 11.36 14.96 18.50
C PRO A 60 12.56 15.13 17.57
N THR A 61 13.76 14.71 18.01
CA THR A 61 14.99 14.85 17.22
C THR A 61 14.99 13.93 16.01
N LEU A 62 14.43 12.72 16.15
CA LEU A 62 14.26 11.77 15.04
C LEU A 62 13.19 12.26 14.08
N ILE A 63 12.08 12.81 14.58
CA ILE A 63 11.01 13.39 13.75
C ILE A 63 11.54 14.56 12.91
N GLU A 64 12.33 15.45 13.50
CA GLU A 64 12.94 16.56 12.74
C GLU A 64 13.97 16.07 11.73
N ALA A 65 14.82 15.11 12.09
CA ALA A 65 15.78 14.53 11.16
C ALA A 65 15.08 13.82 9.99
N TRP A 66 13.98 13.14 10.27
CA TRP A 66 13.12 12.51 9.28
C TRP A 66 12.56 13.50 8.27
N ASP A 67 11.91 14.56 8.76
CA ASP A 67 11.29 15.59 7.92
C ASP A 67 12.34 16.30 7.05
N ARG A 68 13.51 16.60 7.61
CA ARG A 68 14.65 17.15 6.85
C ARG A 68 15.13 16.21 5.74
N CYS A 69 15.35 14.93 6.04
CA CYS A 69 15.80 13.96 5.04
C CYS A 69 14.76 13.79 3.94
N TRP A 70 13.47 13.71 4.30
CA TRP A 70 12.37 13.63 3.35
C TRP A 70 12.29 14.85 2.42
N ALA A 71 12.47 16.05 2.96
CA ALA A 71 12.52 17.28 2.17
C ALA A 71 13.68 17.26 1.17
N VAL A 72 14.86 16.82 1.60
CA VAL A 72 16.05 16.72 0.74
C VAL A 72 15.84 15.71 -0.39
N VAL A 73 15.37 14.49 -0.09
CA VAL A 73 15.17 13.47 -1.14
C VAL A 73 14.07 13.85 -2.13
N LYS A 74 13.07 14.64 -1.72
CA LYS A 74 12.08 15.19 -2.66
C LYS A 74 12.64 16.31 -3.53
N ALA A 75 13.49 17.17 -2.97
CA ALA A 75 14.11 18.26 -3.72
C ALA A 75 15.21 17.74 -4.67
N THR A 76 15.98 16.76 -4.21
CA THR A 76 17.13 16.20 -4.91
C THR A 76 17.12 14.67 -4.77
N PRO A 77 16.35 13.94 -5.62
CA PRO A 77 16.18 12.49 -5.49
C PRO A 77 17.45 11.66 -5.71
N THR A 78 18.50 12.27 -6.25
CA THR A 78 19.81 11.64 -6.48
C THR A 78 20.75 11.71 -5.27
N GLU A 79 20.36 12.39 -4.18
CA GLU A 79 21.16 12.48 -2.95
C GLU A 79 21.08 11.19 -2.16
N PHE A 80 22.04 10.30 -2.42
CA PHE A 80 22.11 8.98 -1.79
C PHE A 80 22.23 9.05 -0.27
N ASP A 81 23.06 9.96 0.26
CA ASP A 81 23.29 10.09 1.70
C ASP A 81 21.99 10.44 2.47
N ALA A 82 21.12 11.24 1.85
CA ALA A 82 19.83 11.60 2.45
C ALA A 82 18.87 10.41 2.48
N TRP A 83 18.89 9.55 1.45
CA TRP A 83 18.13 8.30 1.45
C TRP A 83 18.66 7.30 2.47
N GLU A 84 19.98 7.16 2.57
CA GLU A 84 20.60 6.24 3.55
C GLU A 84 20.30 6.67 4.98
N GLU A 85 20.40 7.96 5.29
CA GLU A 85 20.02 8.49 6.60
C GLU A 85 18.53 8.27 6.89
N LEU A 86 17.65 8.51 5.90
CA LEU A 86 16.22 8.26 6.04
C LEU A 86 15.92 6.78 6.32
N MET A 87 16.57 5.84 5.63
CA MET A 87 16.45 4.41 5.92
C MET A 87 16.99 4.06 7.30
N ARG A 88 18.11 4.66 7.71
CA ARG A 88 18.68 4.46 9.05
C ARG A 88 17.75 4.99 10.14
N LEU A 89 16.97 6.03 9.86
CA LEU A 89 15.93 6.52 10.77
C LEU A 89 14.72 5.59 10.77
N ALA A 90 14.33 5.03 9.62
CA ALA A 90 13.26 4.03 9.52
C ALA A 90 13.59 2.79 10.35
N ASP A 91 14.84 2.31 10.24
CA ASP A 91 15.32 1.15 11.00
C ASP A 91 15.29 1.37 12.54
N ARG A 92 15.26 2.63 13.01
CA ARG A 92 15.26 3.00 14.43
C ARG A 92 13.86 3.31 14.99
N GLN A 93 12.80 3.07 14.23
CA GLN A 93 11.44 3.36 14.70
C GLN A 93 11.05 2.53 15.92
N ASP A 94 10.25 3.14 16.81
CA ASP A 94 9.73 2.47 18.00
C ASP A 94 8.89 1.24 17.62
N GLY A 95 9.06 0.14 18.34
CA GLY A 95 8.36 -1.12 18.08
C GLY A 95 8.98 -2.02 17.00
N GLY A 96 10.03 -1.58 16.29
CA GLY A 96 10.81 -2.43 15.38
C GLY A 96 10.02 -2.96 14.17
N PHE A 97 10.43 -4.13 13.65
CA PHE A 97 9.87 -4.75 12.43
C PHE A 97 9.38 -6.19 12.62
N GLY A 98 9.31 -6.66 13.86
CA GLY A 98 8.85 -8.01 14.20
C GLY A 98 7.33 -8.22 14.03
N PRO A 99 6.82 -9.41 14.36
CA PRO A 99 5.39 -9.72 14.29
C PRO A 99 4.48 -8.78 15.10
N ASP A 100 5.02 -8.21 16.20
CA ASP A 100 4.32 -7.27 17.08
C ASP A 100 4.57 -5.80 16.70
N ALA A 101 5.26 -5.54 15.58
CA ALA A 101 5.60 -4.20 15.16
C ALA A 101 4.34 -3.40 14.75
N PRO A 102 4.33 -2.09 14.98
CA PRO A 102 3.29 -1.21 14.45
C PRO A 102 3.17 -1.37 12.93
N PRO A 103 1.96 -1.59 12.38
CA PRO A 103 1.75 -1.67 10.92
C PRO A 103 2.24 -0.42 10.17
N ALA A 104 2.28 0.73 10.86
CA ALA A 104 2.81 1.98 10.35
C ALA A 104 4.32 1.91 10.03
N ASN A 105 5.12 1.15 10.79
CA ASN A 105 6.56 0.98 10.51
C ASN A 105 6.76 0.29 9.17
N ILE A 106 5.99 -0.77 8.93
CA ILE A 106 6.03 -1.54 7.69
C ILE A 106 5.60 -0.66 6.50
N ALA A 107 4.48 0.06 6.63
CA ALA A 107 4.02 0.96 5.58
C ALA A 107 5.05 2.06 5.25
N THR A 108 5.71 2.57 6.29
CA THR A 108 6.74 3.60 6.16
C THR A 108 7.98 3.07 5.44
N VAL A 109 8.49 1.90 5.83
CA VAL A 109 9.61 1.23 5.15
C VAL A 109 9.27 0.95 3.69
N ARG A 110 8.09 0.38 3.41
CA ARG A 110 7.67 0.14 2.02
C ARG A 110 7.70 1.44 1.20
N THR A 111 7.18 2.54 1.75
CA THR A 111 7.19 3.86 1.09
C THR A 111 8.60 4.36 0.79
N ILE A 112 9.51 4.28 1.77
CA ILE A 112 10.89 4.77 1.61
C ILE A 112 11.67 3.90 0.62
N TYR A 113 11.63 2.58 0.78
CA TYR A 113 12.37 1.67 -0.09
C TYR A 113 11.82 1.68 -1.52
N ASP A 114 10.50 1.78 -1.71
CA ASP A 114 9.91 1.89 -3.05
C ASP A 114 10.35 3.17 -3.76
N ALA A 115 10.39 4.31 -3.06
CA ALA A 115 10.83 5.58 -3.61
C ALA A 115 12.35 5.64 -3.84
N PHE A 116 13.14 5.00 -2.99
CA PHE A 116 14.59 4.90 -3.19
C PHE A 116 14.93 3.98 -4.37
N LEU A 117 14.33 2.78 -4.44
CA LEU A 117 14.64 1.79 -5.45
C LEU A 117 14.10 2.17 -6.84
N SER A 118 13.10 3.07 -6.92
CA SER A 118 12.71 3.66 -8.20
C SER A 118 13.79 4.58 -8.77
N GLN A 119 14.54 5.28 -7.91
CA GLN A 119 15.64 6.16 -8.31
C GLN A 119 16.97 5.42 -8.47
N PHE A 120 17.22 4.41 -7.63
CA PHE A 120 18.44 3.62 -7.61
C PHE A 120 18.15 2.14 -7.87
N PRO A 121 17.60 1.77 -9.05
CA PRO A 121 17.20 0.40 -9.32
C PRO A 121 18.37 -0.56 -9.24
N LEU A 122 19.59 -0.16 -9.60
CA LEU A 122 20.78 -1.01 -9.63
C LEU A 122 21.34 -1.39 -8.24
N CYS A 123 20.80 -0.84 -7.16
CA CYS A 123 21.24 -1.09 -5.79
C CYS A 123 20.71 -2.43 -5.24
N PHE A 124 21.17 -3.55 -5.81
CA PHE A 124 20.69 -4.91 -5.49
C PHE A 124 20.80 -5.30 -4.00
N GLY A 125 21.79 -4.77 -3.26
CA GLY A 125 21.92 -5.01 -1.83
C GLY A 125 20.72 -4.48 -1.02
N TYR A 126 20.09 -3.40 -1.48
CA TYR A 126 18.93 -2.81 -0.82
C TYR A 126 17.65 -3.59 -1.11
N TRP A 127 17.53 -4.21 -2.30
CA TRP A 127 16.45 -5.17 -2.58
C TRP A 127 16.48 -6.34 -1.60
N LYS A 128 17.68 -6.88 -1.30
CA LYS A 128 17.81 -7.92 -0.28
C LYS A 128 17.36 -7.44 1.10
N LYS A 129 17.89 -6.29 1.54
CA LYS A 129 17.55 -5.72 2.85
C LYS A 129 16.03 -5.51 2.97
N TYR A 130 15.40 -5.03 1.91
CA TYR A 130 13.96 -4.85 1.87
C TYR A 130 13.20 -6.19 1.94
N SER A 131 13.62 -7.21 1.19
CA SER A 131 13.04 -8.55 1.29
C SER A 131 13.18 -9.15 2.70
N ASP A 132 14.31 -8.96 3.37
CA ASP A 132 14.54 -9.44 4.73
C ASP A 132 13.62 -8.75 5.75
N LEU A 133 13.42 -7.43 5.62
CA LEU A 133 12.48 -6.66 6.45
C LEU A 133 11.03 -7.12 6.22
N GLU A 134 10.66 -7.35 4.96
CA GLU A 134 9.32 -7.82 4.61
C GLU A 134 9.07 -9.25 5.10
N ASN A 135 10.12 -10.11 5.12
CA ASN A 135 10.08 -11.44 5.70
C ASN A 135 9.78 -11.38 7.21
N LEU A 136 10.45 -10.48 7.93
CA LEU A 136 10.24 -10.32 9.36
C LEU A 136 8.84 -9.77 9.68
N ALA A 137 8.34 -8.89 8.84
CA ALA A 137 7.06 -8.20 9.02
C ALA A 137 5.84 -9.04 8.60
N THR A 138 5.93 -9.77 7.49
CA THR A 138 4.78 -10.43 6.86
C THR A 138 5.05 -11.87 6.42
N GLY A 139 6.23 -12.41 6.74
CA GLY A 139 6.62 -13.76 6.38
C GLY A 139 7.13 -13.91 4.94
N VAL A 140 7.32 -15.16 4.57
CA VAL A 140 7.98 -15.59 3.33
C VAL A 140 7.30 -15.03 2.08
N GLU A 141 5.97 -14.97 2.08
CA GLU A 141 5.16 -14.48 0.96
C GLU A 141 5.42 -13.00 0.67
N GLY A 142 5.64 -12.20 1.71
CA GLY A 142 6.01 -10.80 1.56
C GLY A 142 7.38 -10.66 0.92
N ALA A 143 8.38 -11.36 1.47
CA ALA A 143 9.74 -11.36 0.94
C ALA A 143 9.80 -11.78 -0.54
N ILE A 144 9.04 -12.81 -0.93
CA ILE A 144 8.96 -13.25 -2.33
C ILE A 144 8.46 -12.13 -3.24
N LYS A 145 7.42 -11.38 -2.84
CA LYS A 145 6.90 -10.27 -3.65
C LYS A 145 7.95 -9.19 -3.88
N ILE A 146 8.79 -8.90 -2.88
CA ILE A 146 9.88 -7.93 -3.01
C ILE A 146 10.97 -8.45 -3.95
N PHE A 147 11.38 -9.71 -3.81
CA PHE A 147 12.32 -10.32 -4.74
C PHE A 147 11.80 -10.33 -6.18
N GLU A 148 10.53 -10.69 -6.40
CA GLU A 148 9.91 -10.66 -7.73
C GLU A 148 9.92 -9.26 -8.36
N ARG A 149 9.66 -8.21 -7.56
CA ARG A 149 9.77 -6.82 -8.01
C ARG A 149 11.21 -6.44 -8.33
N GLY A 150 12.16 -6.87 -7.51
CA GLY A 150 13.58 -6.61 -7.70
C GLY A 150 14.12 -7.23 -8.99
N VAL A 151 13.88 -8.52 -9.23
CA VAL A 151 14.35 -9.21 -10.46
C VAL A 151 13.67 -8.67 -11.73
N LYS A 152 12.42 -8.20 -11.64
CA LYS A 152 11.75 -7.48 -12.75
C LYS A 152 12.39 -6.12 -13.02
N SER A 153 12.83 -5.44 -11.97
CA SER A 153 13.48 -4.12 -12.08
C SER A 153 14.92 -4.22 -12.58
N ILE A 154 15.65 -5.28 -12.19
CA ILE A 154 17.03 -5.53 -12.57
C ILE A 154 17.19 -6.96 -13.12
N SER A 155 16.69 -7.21 -14.32
CA SER A 155 16.71 -8.56 -14.91
C SER A 155 18.12 -9.15 -15.08
N ASN A 156 19.14 -8.31 -15.22
CA ASN A 156 20.53 -8.71 -15.45
C ASN A 156 21.36 -8.89 -14.15
N SER A 157 20.77 -8.69 -12.96
CA SER A 157 21.50 -8.84 -11.69
C SER A 157 21.59 -10.31 -11.28
N VAL A 158 22.68 -10.97 -11.63
CA VAL A 158 22.94 -12.37 -11.25
C VAL A 158 22.91 -12.53 -9.72
N ASP A 159 23.51 -11.59 -8.98
CA ASP A 159 23.52 -11.61 -7.51
C ASP A 159 22.11 -11.57 -6.89
N LEU A 160 21.18 -10.81 -7.48
CA LEU A 160 19.81 -10.75 -7.00
C LEU A 160 19.05 -12.05 -7.30
N TRP A 161 19.26 -12.63 -8.48
CA TRP A 161 18.70 -13.94 -8.83
C TRP A 161 19.21 -15.05 -7.93
N VAL A 162 20.52 -15.08 -7.62
CA VAL A 162 21.10 -16.06 -6.69
C VAL A 162 20.44 -15.96 -5.33
N GLN A 163 20.30 -14.74 -4.79
CA GLN A 163 19.65 -14.54 -3.50
C GLN A 163 18.17 -14.94 -3.50
N TYR A 164 17.42 -14.61 -4.55
CA TYR A 164 16.03 -15.04 -4.68
C TYR A 164 15.90 -16.56 -4.75
N CYS A 165 16.69 -17.24 -5.58
CA CYS A 165 16.67 -18.68 -5.71
C CYS A 165 17.06 -19.37 -4.40
N THR A 166 18.10 -18.90 -3.71
CA THR A 166 18.50 -19.42 -2.39
C THR A 166 17.35 -19.28 -1.39
N PHE A 167 16.78 -18.08 -1.27
CA PHE A 167 15.66 -17.84 -0.37
C PHE A 167 14.45 -18.74 -0.70
N PHE A 168 14.11 -18.87 -1.99
CA PHE A 168 12.98 -19.70 -2.42
C PHE A 168 13.21 -21.18 -2.09
N MET A 169 14.41 -21.71 -2.33
CA MET A 169 14.75 -23.11 -2.02
C MET A 169 14.71 -23.41 -0.51
N GLU A 170 15.11 -22.46 0.31
CA GLU A 170 15.11 -22.61 1.78
C GLU A 170 13.70 -22.51 2.38
N ASN A 171 12.83 -21.68 1.79
CA ASN A 171 11.55 -21.32 2.39
C ASN A 171 10.33 -21.98 1.71
N LYS A 172 10.51 -22.67 0.57
CA LYS A 172 9.46 -23.45 -0.11
C LYS A 172 9.93 -24.87 -0.47
N PRO A 173 10.11 -25.75 0.52
CA PRO A 173 10.48 -27.14 0.27
C PRO A 173 9.36 -27.94 -0.43
N ALA A 174 8.08 -27.60 -0.23
CA ALA A 174 6.94 -28.38 -0.72
C ALA A 174 6.79 -28.46 -2.26
N GLU A 175 7.35 -27.51 -3.01
CA GLU A 175 7.35 -27.58 -4.48
C GLU A 175 8.50 -28.44 -5.04
N ARG A 176 9.55 -28.71 -4.25
CA ARG A 176 10.63 -29.62 -4.67
C ARG A 176 10.12 -31.06 -4.79
N ASP A 177 9.32 -31.49 -3.81
CA ASP A 177 8.80 -32.86 -3.76
C ASP A 177 7.73 -33.13 -4.84
N ALA A 178 7.10 -32.07 -5.37
CA ALA A 178 6.08 -32.18 -6.42
C ALA A 178 6.66 -32.38 -7.83
N ILE A 179 7.97 -32.16 -8.03
CA ILE A 179 8.65 -32.37 -9.32
C ILE A 179 9.22 -33.80 -9.42
N GLU A 180 9.33 -34.50 -8.29
CA GLU A 180 9.81 -35.89 -8.21
C GLU A 180 8.69 -36.96 -8.28
N GLN A 181 7.44 -36.57 -8.54
CA GLN A 181 6.30 -37.48 -8.77
C GLN A 181 5.72 -37.33 -10.17
#